data_AF-A0A8C8GRB3-F1
#
_entry.id   AF-A0A8C8GRB3-F1
#
_cell.length_a   1.000
_cell.length_b   1.000
_cell.length_c   1.000
_cell.angle_alpha   90.00
_cell.angle_beta   90.00
_cell.angle_gamma   90.00
#
_symmetry.space_group_name_H-M   'P 1'
#
loop_
_entity.id
_entity.type
_entity.pdbx_description
1 polymer ?
#
loop_
_entity_poly.entity_id
_entity_poly.type
_entity_poly.pdbx_seq_one_letter_code
_entity_poly.pdbx_strand_id
1 'polypeptide(L)'
;MEICLNEEEEYRVKFTSKKNVVEQIKKYKELLKKVLNGQPQLSEEAKQLLQEELLANFETAVQQNVLINNQTWEEAPDEEAAQGTIGHQCKDYSVREEELGVIEDECSALDDLLDENIVGTSRKRRKGPKEILPYVVRSLKAERKLMGMYEEVVKPQEMGKDPVQETIMTTLLDAAPRMFKQASAVMKSLQVVQQRAEGLGQVLNMCPTAESLEVFREVMGSRPNGEEKTASRTRPPIKRAMEQTELRNNYAPVLKRPAICNSNDNPE
;
A
#
# COMPACT_ATOMS: atom_id res chain seq x y z
N MET A 1 22.20 50.25 18.78
CA MET A 1 21.65 51.28 17.88
C MET A 1 21.84 50.73 16.48
N GLU A 2 20.79 50.10 15.96
CA GLU A 2 20.72 49.64 14.58
C GLU A 2 20.92 50.84 13.66
N ILE A 3 21.90 50.73 12.78
CA ILE A 3 22.09 51.67 11.68
C ILE A 3 21.10 51.19 10.63
N CYS A 4 19.96 51.86 10.52
CA CYS A 4 19.03 51.67 9.42
C CYS A 4 19.79 51.99 8.13
N LEU A 5 20.21 50.96 7.40
CA LEU A 5 20.61 51.09 6.01
C LEU A 5 19.33 51.42 5.26
N ASN A 6 19.17 52.70 4.91
CA ASN A 6 18.09 53.15 4.05
C ASN A 6 18.10 52.27 2.79
N GLU A 7 16.94 51.68 2.48
CA GLU A 7 16.67 51.12 1.16
C GLU A 7 17.00 52.22 0.14
N GLU A 8 17.83 51.90 -0.86
CA GLU A 8 18.25 52.86 -1.89
C GLU A 8 16.99 53.37 -2.61
N GLU A 9 16.50 54.54 -2.21
CA GLU A 9 15.39 55.19 -2.87
C GLU A 9 15.82 55.50 -4.31
N GLU A 10 15.25 54.77 -5.27
CA GLU A 10 15.56 54.93 -6.68
C GLU A 10 14.91 56.22 -7.20
N TYR A 11 15.68 57.31 -7.24
CA TYR A 11 15.23 58.64 -7.64
C TYR A 11 15.12 58.83 -9.17
N ARG A 12 15.51 57.84 -9.97
CA ARG A 12 15.48 57.92 -11.43
C ARG A 12 14.04 57.86 -11.97
N VAL A 13 13.79 58.60 -13.05
CA VAL A 13 12.48 58.69 -13.66
C VAL A 13 12.19 57.43 -14.46
N LYS A 14 11.06 56.77 -14.18
CA LYS A 14 10.66 55.52 -14.82
C LYS A 14 9.90 55.79 -16.13
N PHE A 15 10.34 55.15 -17.19
CA PHE A 15 9.72 55.14 -18.50
C PHE A 15 9.45 53.70 -18.94
N THR A 16 8.44 53.55 -19.79
CA THR A 16 8.06 52.24 -20.37
C THR A 16 8.73 51.98 -21.71
N SER A 17 9.11 53.04 -22.44
CA SER A 17 9.68 52.95 -23.79
C SER A 17 10.91 53.84 -23.94
N LYS A 18 12.01 53.23 -24.37
CA LYS A 18 13.29 53.90 -24.69
C LYS A 18 13.13 54.90 -25.83
N LYS A 19 12.33 54.54 -26.85
CA LYS A 19 12.04 55.38 -28.03
C LYS A 19 11.44 56.73 -27.66
N ASN A 20 10.46 56.75 -26.76
CA ASN A 20 9.81 57.99 -26.33
C ASN A 20 10.82 58.94 -25.65
N VAL A 21 11.73 58.41 -24.84
CA VAL A 21 12.78 59.21 -24.19
C VAL A 21 13.75 59.80 -25.21
N VAL A 22 14.18 59.01 -26.19
CA VAL A 22 15.04 59.48 -27.30
C VAL A 22 14.37 60.61 -28.10
N GLU A 23 13.07 60.47 -28.41
CA GLU A 23 12.31 61.52 -29.11
C GLU A 23 12.24 62.83 -28.31
N GLN A 24 12.02 62.74 -26.99
CA GLN A 24 12.03 63.93 -26.13
C GLN A 24 13.41 64.58 -26.07
N ILE A 25 14.47 63.79 -25.88
CA ILE A 25 15.86 64.29 -25.88
C ILE A 25 16.13 65.04 -27.18
N LYS A 26 15.75 64.48 -28.34
CA LYS A 26 15.89 65.13 -29.64
C LYS A 26 15.17 66.48 -29.70
N LYS A 27 13.91 66.55 -29.24
CA LYS A 27 13.12 67.79 -29.23
C LYS A 27 13.77 68.88 -28.36
N TYR A 28 14.25 68.52 -27.16
CA TYR A 28 14.91 69.47 -26.27
C TYR A 28 16.29 69.90 -26.77
N LYS A 29 17.04 68.99 -27.41
CA LYS A 29 18.29 69.35 -28.10
C LYS A 29 18.06 70.41 -29.18
N GLU A 30 17.03 70.27 -30.00
CA GLU A 30 16.69 71.30 -31.01
C GLU A 30 16.29 72.64 -30.40
N LEU A 31 15.62 72.63 -29.24
CA LEU A 31 15.31 73.86 -28.50
C LEU A 31 16.58 74.53 -27.97
N LEU A 32 17.49 73.77 -27.36
CA LEU A 32 18.77 74.27 -26.84
C LEU A 32 19.63 74.88 -27.95
N LYS A 33 19.68 74.24 -29.14
CA LYS A 33 20.34 74.80 -30.32
C LYS A 33 19.77 76.16 -30.73
N LYS A 34 18.43 76.29 -30.78
CA LYS A 34 17.77 77.56 -31.11
C LYS A 34 18.09 78.66 -30.10
N VAL A 35 18.12 78.32 -28.80
CA VAL A 35 18.45 79.28 -27.73
C VAL A 35 19.90 79.75 -27.83
N LEU A 36 20.85 78.85 -28.07
CA LEU A 36 22.27 79.19 -28.26
C LEU A 36 22.51 80.07 -29.49
N ASN A 37 21.88 79.75 -30.61
CA ASN A 37 21.99 80.53 -31.85
C ASN A 37 21.41 81.96 -31.71
N GLY A 38 20.44 82.14 -30.80
CA GLY A 38 19.85 83.45 -30.50
C GLY A 38 20.71 84.37 -29.64
N GLN A 39 21.90 83.94 -29.18
CA GLN A 39 22.79 84.73 -28.33
C GLN A 39 23.78 85.56 -29.17
N PRO A 40 23.64 86.90 -29.26
CA PRO A 40 24.50 87.74 -30.11
C PRO A 40 25.89 88.02 -29.51
N GLN A 41 26.08 87.67 -28.23
CA GLN A 41 27.24 88.03 -27.41
C GLN A 41 28.38 86.99 -27.39
N LEU A 42 28.22 85.89 -28.12
CA LEU A 42 29.21 84.81 -28.20
C LEU A 42 29.83 84.75 -29.61
N SER A 43 31.14 84.49 -29.69
CA SER A 43 31.83 84.20 -30.96
C SER A 43 31.32 82.88 -31.55
N GLU A 44 31.27 82.77 -32.88
CA GLU A 44 30.78 81.58 -33.58
C GLU A 44 31.56 80.30 -33.22
N GLU A 45 32.87 80.42 -32.96
CA GLU A 45 33.72 79.31 -32.52
C GLU A 45 33.36 78.84 -31.10
N ALA A 46 33.08 79.78 -30.19
CA ALA A 46 32.66 79.47 -28.83
C ALA A 46 31.24 78.88 -28.78
N LYS A 47 30.35 79.30 -29.70
CA LYS A 47 29.01 78.74 -29.84
C LYS A 47 29.04 77.28 -30.27
N GLN A 48 29.91 76.92 -31.23
CA GLN A 48 30.03 75.55 -31.72
C GLN A 48 30.55 74.61 -30.62
N LEU A 49 31.62 75.01 -29.93
CA LEU A 49 32.17 74.23 -28.81
C LEU A 49 31.15 74.05 -27.68
N LEU A 50 30.50 75.14 -27.27
CA LEU A 50 29.50 75.10 -26.20
C LEU A 50 28.27 74.30 -26.62
N GLN A 51 27.87 74.34 -27.88
CA GLN A 51 26.75 73.57 -28.40
C GLN A 51 27.04 72.07 -28.35
N GLU A 52 28.21 71.61 -28.79
CA GLU A 52 28.54 70.19 -28.77
C GLU A 52 28.64 69.66 -27.33
N GLU A 53 29.38 70.35 -26.47
CA GLU A 53 29.59 69.95 -25.08
C GLU A 53 28.29 69.98 -24.27
N LEU A 54 27.47 71.04 -24.41
CA LEU A 54 26.20 71.16 -23.69
C LEU A 54 25.20 70.09 -24.12
N LEU A 55 25.10 69.78 -25.42
CA LEU A 55 24.16 68.80 -25.93
C LEU A 55 24.55 67.36 -25.53
N ALA A 56 25.85 67.05 -25.54
CA ALA A 56 26.38 65.77 -25.07
C ALA A 56 26.16 65.61 -23.55
N ASN A 57 26.50 66.64 -22.76
CA ASN A 57 26.31 66.61 -21.32
C ASN A 57 24.82 66.51 -20.93
N PHE A 58 23.94 67.21 -21.65
CA PHE A 58 22.50 67.12 -21.44
C PHE A 58 21.97 65.71 -21.71
N GLU A 59 22.35 65.10 -22.83
CA GLU A 59 21.90 63.74 -23.16
C GLU A 59 22.37 62.72 -22.13
N THR A 60 23.67 62.72 -21.82
CA THR A 60 24.24 61.78 -20.84
C THR A 60 23.60 61.97 -19.47
N ALA A 61 23.35 63.22 -19.05
CA ALA A 61 22.66 63.49 -17.78
C ALA A 61 21.22 62.95 -17.78
N VAL A 62 20.47 63.10 -18.88
CA VAL A 62 19.11 62.54 -18.97
C VAL A 62 19.14 61.01 -18.98
N GLN A 63 20.06 60.39 -19.73
CA GLN A 63 20.20 58.92 -19.78
C GLN A 63 20.55 58.32 -18.42
N GLN A 64 21.41 58.97 -17.63
CA GLN A 64 21.78 58.53 -16.29
C GLN A 64 20.67 58.69 -15.24
N ASN A 65 19.68 59.55 -15.51
CA ASN A 65 18.58 59.84 -14.59
C ASN A 65 17.26 59.14 -14.97
N VAL A 66 17.29 58.24 -15.96
CA VAL A 66 16.12 57.53 -16.47
C VAL A 66 16.29 56.03 -16.30
N LEU A 67 15.17 55.35 -15.99
CA LEU A 67 15.05 53.90 -16.02
C LEU A 67 13.99 53.48 -17.04
N ILE A 68 14.29 52.47 -17.84
CA ILE A 68 13.35 51.89 -18.79
C ILE A 68 12.99 50.50 -18.29
N ASN A 69 11.72 50.28 -17.94
CA ASN A 69 11.25 49.01 -17.36
C ASN A 69 12.10 48.53 -16.15
N ASN A 70 12.53 49.49 -15.31
CA ASN A 70 13.44 49.30 -14.16
C ASN A 70 14.86 48.82 -14.50
N GLN A 71 15.25 48.91 -15.78
CA GLN A 71 16.62 48.69 -16.23
C GLN A 71 17.31 50.03 -16.49
N THR A 72 18.64 50.02 -16.37
CA THR A 72 19.46 51.18 -16.73
C THR A 72 19.41 51.43 -18.24
N TRP A 73 19.76 52.64 -18.67
CA TRP A 73 19.71 53.02 -20.08
C TRP A 73 20.51 52.09 -21.02
N GLU A 74 21.64 51.56 -20.54
CA GLU A 74 22.51 50.66 -21.30
C GLU A 74 22.00 49.22 -21.36
N GLU A 75 21.33 48.75 -20.30
CA GLU A 75 20.81 47.38 -20.21
C GLU A 75 19.42 47.22 -20.84
N ALA A 76 18.69 48.32 -20.98
CA ALA A 76 17.34 48.31 -21.54
C ALA A 76 17.38 47.99 -23.05
N PRO A 77 16.65 46.95 -23.49
CA PRO A 77 16.61 46.57 -24.90
C PRO A 77 16.02 47.70 -25.73
N ASP A 78 16.64 47.97 -26.88
CA ASP A 78 16.07 48.86 -27.87
C ASP A 78 14.81 48.20 -28.45
N GLU A 79 13.65 48.79 -28.18
CA GLU A 79 12.34 48.26 -28.62
C GLU A 79 12.21 48.12 -30.15
N GLU A 80 13.15 48.66 -30.91
CA GLU A 80 13.26 48.43 -32.36
C GLU A 80 13.53 46.96 -32.69
N ALA A 81 14.13 46.18 -31.79
CA ALA A 81 14.29 44.73 -31.93
C ALA A 81 13.04 43.92 -31.53
N ALA A 82 12.06 44.53 -30.86
CA ALA A 82 10.89 43.82 -30.30
C ALA A 82 9.56 44.18 -30.95
N GLN A 83 9.51 45.23 -31.78
CA GLN A 83 8.30 45.68 -32.47
C GLN A 83 8.22 45.14 -33.91
N GLY A 84 8.36 43.82 -34.07
CA GLY A 84 7.78 43.06 -35.18
C GLY A 84 6.25 43.08 -35.08
N THR A 85 5.67 44.26 -35.22
CA THR A 85 4.23 44.47 -35.06
C THR A 85 3.55 44.17 -36.39
N ILE A 86 2.85 43.03 -36.41
CA ILE A 86 1.78 42.67 -37.33
C ILE A 86 0.89 43.88 -37.59
N GLY A 87 1.06 44.56 -38.72
CA GLY A 87 0.35 45.80 -38.99
C GLY A 87 1.01 46.64 -40.06
N HIS A 88 0.87 46.19 -41.31
CA HIS A 88 1.17 46.92 -42.53
C HIS A 88 0.68 48.39 -42.45
N GLN A 89 1.60 49.32 -42.25
CA GLN A 89 1.45 50.71 -42.65
C GLN A 89 2.83 51.35 -42.83
N CYS A 90 3.32 51.30 -44.07
CA CYS A 90 4.47 52.06 -44.52
C CYS A 90 4.19 53.56 -44.36
N LYS A 91 5.02 54.24 -43.56
CA LYS A 91 5.23 55.68 -43.65
C LYS A 91 6.72 55.96 -43.54
N ASP A 92 7.31 56.24 -44.71
CA ASP A 92 8.40 57.18 -44.99
C ASP A 92 9.34 57.50 -43.81
N TYR A 93 10.04 56.48 -43.32
CA TYR A 93 11.23 56.68 -42.49
C TYR A 93 12.41 56.05 -43.21
N SER A 94 13.34 56.89 -43.67
CA SER A 94 14.64 56.48 -44.20
C SER A 94 15.48 55.90 -43.06
N VAL A 95 15.23 54.64 -42.73
CA VAL A 95 16.18 53.77 -42.05
C VAL A 95 17.31 53.46 -43.05
N ARG A 96 18.56 53.41 -42.58
CA ARG A 96 19.72 53.08 -43.43
C ARG A 96 19.54 51.64 -43.96
N GLU A 97 19.68 51.45 -45.27
CA GLU A 97 19.42 50.17 -45.97
C GLU A 97 20.16 48.96 -45.34
N GLU A 98 21.33 49.20 -44.73
CA GLU A 98 22.12 48.15 -44.06
C GLU A 98 21.51 47.62 -42.76
N GLU A 99 20.76 48.42 -42.00
CA GLU A 99 20.14 47.99 -40.73
C GLU A 99 18.81 47.25 -40.97
N LEU A 100 18.11 47.55 -42.07
CA LEU A 100 16.87 46.87 -42.48
C LEU A 100 17.13 45.44 -42.96
N GLY A 101 18.22 45.23 -43.69
CA GLY A 101 18.59 43.91 -44.23
C GLY A 101 18.93 42.88 -43.15
N VAL A 102 19.49 43.30 -42.01
CA VAL A 102 19.84 42.40 -40.90
C VAL A 102 18.58 41.93 -40.17
N ILE A 103 17.62 42.82 -39.92
CA ILE A 103 16.37 42.49 -39.24
C ILE A 103 15.45 41.64 -40.14
N GLU A 104 15.40 41.95 -41.45
CA GLU A 104 14.66 41.16 -42.43
C GLU A 104 15.22 39.74 -42.58
N ASP A 105 16.55 39.57 -42.56
CA ASP A 105 17.21 38.26 -42.62
C ASP A 105 16.94 37.42 -41.35
N GLU A 106 16.99 38.04 -40.16
CA GLU A 106 16.62 37.38 -38.90
C GLU A 106 15.13 36.98 -38.87
N CYS A 107 14.23 37.85 -39.34
CA CYS A 107 12.80 37.51 -39.44
C CYS A 107 12.56 36.37 -40.43
N SER A 108 13.21 36.41 -41.59
CA SER A 108 13.10 35.35 -42.61
C SER A 108 13.61 34.01 -42.07
N ALA A 109 14.74 34.00 -41.37
CA ALA A 109 15.30 32.78 -40.77
C ALA A 109 14.38 32.19 -39.68
N LEU A 110 13.72 33.05 -38.90
CA LEU A 110 12.73 32.62 -37.91
C LEU A 110 11.46 32.05 -38.56
N ASP A 111 10.99 32.63 -39.65
CA ASP A 111 9.84 32.13 -40.41
C ASP A 111 10.14 30.75 -41.04
N ASP A 112 11.33 30.56 -41.61
CA ASP A 112 11.77 29.26 -42.14
C ASP A 112 11.81 28.19 -41.03
N LEU A 113 12.39 28.53 -39.86
CA LEU A 113 12.42 27.64 -38.70
C LEU A 113 11.01 27.29 -38.21
N LEU A 114 10.10 28.26 -38.22
CA LEU A 114 8.70 28.06 -37.84
C LEU A 114 8.02 27.09 -38.81
N ASP A 115 8.19 27.28 -40.12
CA ASP A 115 7.62 26.42 -41.15
C ASP A 115 8.13 24.98 -41.05
N GLU A 116 9.43 24.79 -40.83
CA GLU A 116 10.00 23.47 -40.56
C GLU A 116 9.35 22.79 -39.36
N ASN A 117 9.10 23.55 -38.29
CA ASN A 117 8.46 23.03 -37.08
C ASN A 117 6.98 22.70 -37.32
N ILE A 118 6.25 23.55 -38.05
CA ILE A 118 4.86 23.32 -38.43
C ILE A 118 4.73 22.05 -39.27
N VAL A 119 5.59 21.88 -40.28
CA VAL A 119 5.60 20.68 -41.13
C VAL A 119 6.01 19.44 -40.33
N GLY A 120 7.05 19.56 -39.51
CA GLY A 120 7.55 18.48 -38.66
C GLY A 120 6.50 17.98 -37.67
N THR A 121 5.85 18.90 -36.96
CA THR A 121 4.77 18.58 -36.01
C THR A 121 3.54 18.01 -36.72
N SER A 122 3.12 18.59 -37.84
CA SER A 122 1.99 18.09 -38.65
C SER A 122 2.26 16.67 -39.17
N ARG A 123 3.48 16.39 -39.63
CA ARG A 123 3.90 15.05 -40.06
C ARG A 123 3.88 14.06 -38.89
N LYS A 124 4.38 14.44 -37.71
CA LYS A 124 4.34 13.61 -36.49
C LYS A 124 2.90 13.32 -36.05
N ARG A 125 2.02 14.34 -36.02
CA ARG A 125 0.59 14.17 -35.68
C ARG A 125 -0.13 13.24 -36.66
N ARG A 126 0.24 13.26 -37.94
CA ARG A 126 -0.38 12.42 -38.98
C ARG A 126 0.14 10.98 -39.01
N LYS A 127 1.45 10.78 -38.90
CA LYS A 127 2.11 9.47 -39.06
C LYS A 127 2.32 8.73 -37.74
N GLY A 128 2.67 9.43 -36.66
CA GLY A 128 3.01 8.84 -35.36
C GLY A 128 1.95 7.88 -34.83
N PRO A 129 0.67 8.28 -34.72
CA PRO A 129 -0.38 7.37 -34.26
C PRO A 129 -0.54 6.13 -35.14
N LYS A 130 -0.37 6.26 -36.45
CA LYS A 130 -0.50 5.15 -37.41
C LYS A 130 0.67 4.18 -37.31
N GLU A 131 1.86 4.67 -36.98
CA GLU A 131 3.05 3.84 -36.76
C GLU A 131 2.99 3.10 -35.41
N ILE A 132 2.53 3.77 -34.35
CA ILE A 132 2.47 3.18 -32.98
C ILE A 132 1.32 2.18 -32.83
N LEU A 133 0.15 2.47 -33.40
CA LEU A 133 -1.06 1.66 -33.29
C LEU A 133 -0.83 0.15 -33.54
N PRO A 134 -0.18 -0.30 -34.62
CA PRO A 134 0.02 -1.74 -34.85
C PRO A 134 0.89 -2.42 -33.78
N TYR A 135 1.86 -1.72 -33.17
CA TYR A 135 2.66 -2.31 -32.09
C TYR A 135 1.82 -2.54 -30.84
N VAL A 136 1.03 -1.55 -30.45
CA VAL A 136 0.14 -1.64 -29.28
C VAL A 136 -0.95 -2.69 -29.49
N VAL A 137 -1.54 -2.75 -30.69
CA VAL A 137 -2.54 -3.79 -31.02
C VAL A 137 -1.90 -5.18 -30.98
N ARG A 138 -0.68 -5.34 -31.50
CA ARG A 138 0.05 -6.62 -31.43
C ARG A 138 0.36 -7.03 -30.00
N SER A 139 0.79 -6.11 -29.14
CA SER A 139 1.08 -6.42 -27.73
C SER A 139 -0.18 -6.80 -26.97
N LEU A 140 -1.26 -6.03 -27.09
CA LEU A 140 -2.55 -6.34 -26.45
C LEU A 140 -3.12 -7.69 -26.91
N LYS A 141 -2.95 -8.03 -28.21
CA LYS A 141 -3.37 -9.33 -28.73
C LYS A 141 -2.54 -10.47 -28.18
N ALA A 142 -1.22 -10.28 -28.02
CA ALA A 142 -0.33 -11.25 -27.42
C ALA A 142 -0.67 -11.48 -25.94
N GLU A 143 -0.94 -10.42 -25.19
CA GLU A 143 -1.37 -10.49 -23.80
C GLU A 143 -2.68 -11.24 -23.64
N ARG A 144 -3.70 -10.94 -24.46
CA ARG A 144 -4.95 -11.71 -24.47
C ARG A 144 -4.72 -13.19 -24.79
N LYS A 145 -3.83 -13.49 -25.74
CA LYS A 145 -3.48 -14.88 -26.07
C LYS A 145 -2.82 -15.58 -24.88
N LEU A 146 -1.91 -14.89 -24.17
CA LEU A 146 -1.25 -15.41 -22.98
C LEU A 146 -2.26 -15.67 -21.86
N MET A 147 -3.20 -14.75 -21.62
CA MET A 147 -4.29 -14.96 -20.64
C MET A 147 -5.11 -16.21 -20.96
N GLY A 148 -5.43 -16.44 -22.24
CA GLY A 148 -6.11 -17.67 -22.66
C GLY A 148 -5.29 -18.95 -22.42
N MET A 149 -3.96 -18.86 -22.33
CA MET A 149 -3.12 -20.00 -21.93
C MET A 149 -3.15 -20.24 -20.40
N TYR A 150 -3.39 -19.20 -19.59
CA TYR A 150 -3.54 -19.30 -18.14
C TYR A 150 -4.97 -19.69 -17.71
N GLU A 151 -5.96 -19.62 -18.60
CA GLU A 151 -7.36 -20.02 -18.33
C GLU A 151 -7.50 -21.52 -18.08
N GLU A 152 -6.50 -22.32 -18.47
CA GLU A 152 -6.36 -23.70 -18.03
C GLU A 152 -5.87 -23.72 -16.56
N VAL A 153 -6.73 -23.23 -15.66
CA VAL A 153 -6.57 -23.31 -14.21
C VAL A 153 -6.35 -24.77 -13.88
N VAL A 154 -5.13 -25.09 -13.46
CA VAL A 154 -4.74 -26.41 -12.96
C VAL A 154 -5.77 -26.82 -11.92
N LYS A 155 -6.62 -27.80 -12.27
CA LYS A 155 -7.61 -28.33 -11.33
C LYS A 155 -6.84 -28.83 -10.11
N PRO A 156 -7.28 -28.50 -8.88
CA PRO A 156 -6.60 -28.97 -7.68
C PRO A 156 -6.43 -30.48 -7.76
N GLN A 157 -5.20 -30.95 -7.64
CA GLN A 157 -4.94 -32.38 -7.60
C GLN A 157 -5.56 -32.92 -6.31
N GLU A 158 -6.66 -33.66 -6.46
CA GLU A 158 -7.33 -34.29 -5.32
C GLU A 158 -6.39 -35.31 -4.70
N MET A 159 -5.85 -34.96 -3.53
CA MET A 159 -5.06 -35.87 -2.71
C MET A 159 -6.01 -36.94 -2.17
N GLY A 160 -5.85 -38.18 -2.62
CA GLY A 160 -6.49 -39.33 -2.00
C GLY A 160 -6.09 -39.41 -0.52
N LYS A 161 -7.02 -39.82 0.35
CA LYS A 161 -6.71 -40.05 1.76
C LYS A 161 -5.69 -41.18 1.87
N ASP A 162 -4.81 -41.10 2.87
CA ASP A 162 -3.83 -42.15 3.14
C ASP A 162 -4.56 -43.50 3.34
N PRO A 163 -4.21 -44.55 2.59
CA PRO A 163 -4.84 -45.88 2.69
C PRO A 163 -4.77 -46.46 4.11
N VAL A 164 -3.74 -46.10 4.90
CA VAL A 164 -3.63 -46.51 6.30
C VAL A 164 -4.71 -45.83 7.16
N GLN A 165 -4.93 -44.53 6.96
CA GLN A 165 -5.95 -43.78 7.69
C GLN A 165 -7.37 -44.26 7.31
N GLU A 166 -7.61 -44.61 6.05
CA GLU A 166 -8.89 -45.16 5.59
C GLU A 166 -9.16 -46.54 6.20
N THR A 167 -8.16 -47.40 6.28
CA THR A 167 -8.28 -48.73 6.91
C THR A 167 -8.56 -48.62 8.41
N ILE A 168 -7.90 -47.69 9.10
CA ILE A 168 -8.17 -47.44 10.53
C ILE A 168 -9.59 -46.92 10.71
N MET A 169 -10.02 -45.96 9.89
CA MET A 169 -11.33 -45.33 10.01
C MET A 169 -12.46 -46.33 9.73
N THR A 170 -12.32 -47.19 8.72
CA THR A 170 -13.30 -48.25 8.43
C THR A 170 -13.36 -49.30 9.54
N THR A 171 -12.21 -49.76 10.04
CA THR A 171 -12.15 -50.70 11.17
C THR A 171 -12.83 -50.14 12.42
N LEU A 172 -12.59 -48.87 12.74
CA LEU A 172 -13.21 -48.20 13.88
C LEU A 172 -14.73 -48.04 13.68
N LEU A 173 -15.17 -47.64 12.49
CA LEU A 173 -16.59 -47.50 12.15
C LEU A 173 -17.34 -48.83 12.27
N ASP A 174 -16.71 -49.94 11.89
CA ASP A 174 -17.31 -51.26 12.00
C ASP A 174 -17.30 -51.82 13.42
N ALA A 175 -16.23 -51.56 14.18
CA ALA A 175 -16.07 -52.07 15.54
C ALA A 175 -16.95 -51.35 16.57
N ALA A 176 -17.08 -50.01 16.46
CA ALA A 176 -17.75 -49.20 17.47
C ALA A 176 -19.23 -49.60 17.73
N PRO A 177 -20.08 -49.84 16.71
CA PRO A 177 -21.46 -50.27 16.94
C PRO A 177 -21.57 -51.66 17.57
N ARG A 178 -20.64 -52.57 17.24
CA ARG A 178 -20.60 -53.93 17.81
C ARG A 178 -20.29 -53.88 19.29
N MET A 179 -19.25 -53.13 19.65
CA MET A 179 -18.85 -52.92 21.04
C MET A 179 -19.95 -52.21 21.84
N PHE A 180 -20.62 -51.21 21.26
CA PHE A 180 -21.74 -50.52 21.91
C PHE A 180 -22.89 -51.48 22.22
N LYS A 181 -23.28 -52.34 21.27
CA LYS A 181 -24.32 -53.35 21.49
C LYS A 181 -23.94 -54.32 22.61
N GLN A 182 -22.69 -54.75 22.65
CA GLN A 182 -22.19 -55.63 23.71
C GLN A 182 -22.24 -54.94 25.08
N ALA A 183 -21.76 -53.69 25.16
CA ALA A 183 -21.81 -52.92 26.41
C ALA A 183 -23.25 -52.71 26.89
N SER A 184 -24.17 -52.35 25.99
CA SER A 184 -25.59 -52.21 26.30
C SER A 184 -26.21 -53.51 26.81
N ALA A 185 -25.87 -54.66 26.21
CA ALA A 185 -26.33 -55.97 26.65
C ALA A 185 -25.80 -56.33 28.05
N VAL A 186 -24.51 -56.09 28.31
CA VAL A 186 -23.90 -56.32 29.63
C VAL A 186 -24.58 -55.47 30.68
N MET A 187 -24.78 -54.17 30.43
CA MET A 187 -25.48 -53.27 31.35
C MET A 187 -26.89 -53.77 31.71
N LYS A 188 -27.67 -54.22 30.71
CA LYS A 188 -29.01 -54.78 30.95
C LYS A 188 -28.94 -56.05 31.80
N SER A 189 -28.02 -56.96 31.48
CA SER A 189 -27.86 -58.20 32.27
C SER A 189 -27.39 -57.94 33.71
N LEU A 190 -26.52 -56.93 33.91
CA LEU A 190 -26.01 -56.56 35.21
C LEU A 190 -27.14 -56.08 36.13
N GLN A 191 -28.06 -55.27 35.61
CA GLN A 191 -29.25 -54.84 36.36
C GLN A 191 -30.10 -56.03 36.82
N VAL A 192 -30.29 -57.04 35.98
CA VAL A 192 -31.02 -58.26 36.34
C VAL A 192 -30.30 -59.06 37.42
N VAL A 193 -28.97 -59.21 37.31
CA VAL A 193 -28.16 -59.91 38.32
C VAL A 193 -28.19 -59.17 39.66
N GLN A 194 -28.12 -57.84 39.64
CA GLN A 194 -28.23 -57.01 40.84
C GLN A 194 -29.58 -57.24 41.56
N GLN A 195 -30.69 -57.19 40.84
CA GLN A 195 -32.02 -57.44 41.42
C GLN A 195 -32.14 -58.84 42.03
N ARG A 196 -31.58 -59.87 41.37
CA ARG A 196 -31.57 -61.23 41.92
C ARG A 196 -30.73 -61.34 43.18
N ALA A 197 -29.56 -60.69 43.22
CA ALA A 197 -28.70 -60.67 44.40
C ALA A 197 -29.36 -59.94 45.58
N GLU A 198 -30.03 -58.81 45.32
CA GLU A 198 -30.81 -58.09 46.33
C GLU A 198 -31.99 -58.93 46.85
N GLY A 199 -32.73 -59.60 45.98
CA GLY A 199 -33.82 -60.50 46.36
C GLY A 199 -33.34 -61.69 47.21
N LEU A 200 -32.22 -62.31 46.84
CA LEU A 200 -31.57 -63.35 47.65
C LEU A 200 -31.12 -62.81 49.02
N GLY A 201 -30.54 -61.61 49.05
CA GLY A 201 -30.15 -60.94 50.28
C GLY A 201 -31.34 -60.66 51.19
N GLN A 202 -32.49 -60.24 50.64
CA GLN A 202 -33.72 -60.07 51.39
C GLN A 202 -34.16 -61.39 52.04
N VAL A 203 -34.23 -62.50 51.28
CA VAL A 203 -34.61 -63.81 51.83
C VAL A 203 -33.69 -64.25 52.96
N LEU A 204 -32.37 -64.07 52.81
CA LEU A 204 -31.41 -64.43 53.86
C LEU A 204 -31.53 -63.56 55.12
N ASN A 205 -32.00 -62.33 54.98
CA ASN A 205 -32.22 -61.40 56.09
C ASN A 205 -33.61 -61.53 56.74
N MET A 206 -34.53 -62.30 56.15
CA MET A 206 -35.82 -62.60 56.78
C MET A 206 -35.61 -63.61 57.91
N CYS A 207 -36.04 -63.27 59.13
CA CYS A 207 -36.08 -64.22 60.22
C CYS A 207 -37.15 -65.29 59.95
N PRO A 208 -36.86 -66.58 60.14
CA PRO A 208 -37.89 -67.62 60.02
C PRO A 208 -39.01 -67.36 61.03
N THR A 209 -40.27 -67.39 60.56
CA THR A 209 -41.45 -67.21 61.40
C THR A 209 -41.50 -68.28 62.49
N ALA A 210 -42.05 -67.97 63.66
CA ALA A 210 -42.07 -68.87 64.82
C ALA A 210 -42.60 -70.28 64.48
N GLU A 211 -43.63 -70.37 63.64
CA GLU A 211 -44.19 -71.64 63.14
C GLU A 211 -43.17 -72.44 62.32
N SER A 212 -42.42 -71.78 61.43
CA SER A 212 -41.38 -72.44 60.62
C SER A 212 -40.19 -72.92 61.47
N LEU A 213 -39.86 -72.21 62.55
CA LEU A 213 -38.87 -72.67 63.53
C LEU A 213 -39.36 -73.86 64.33
N GLU A 214 -40.66 -73.93 64.65
CA GLU A 214 -41.26 -75.07 65.35
C GLU A 214 -41.26 -76.33 64.47
N VAL A 215 -41.66 -76.22 63.21
CA VAL A 215 -41.54 -77.30 62.22
C VAL A 215 -40.09 -77.72 62.03
N PHE A 216 -39.14 -76.78 61.94
CA PHE A 216 -37.72 -77.13 61.84
C PHE A 216 -37.23 -77.86 63.11
N ARG A 217 -37.73 -77.49 64.30
CA ARG A 217 -37.42 -78.18 65.56
C ARG A 217 -38.08 -79.56 65.65
N GLU A 218 -39.24 -79.75 65.06
CA GLU A 218 -39.93 -81.04 65.00
C GLU A 218 -39.25 -81.99 64.00
N VAL A 219 -38.87 -81.49 62.82
CA VAL A 219 -38.22 -82.28 61.76
C VAL A 219 -36.73 -82.51 62.02
N MET A 220 -36.02 -81.52 62.55
CA MET A 220 -34.56 -81.57 62.76
C MET A 220 -34.13 -81.68 64.23
N GLY A 221 -35.05 -81.50 65.19
CA GLY A 221 -34.76 -81.41 66.63
C GLY A 221 -35.17 -82.62 67.46
N SER A 222 -35.57 -83.75 66.86
CA SER A 222 -35.61 -85.03 67.59
C SER A 222 -34.19 -85.52 67.89
N ARG A 223 -33.66 -85.13 69.06
CA ARG A 223 -32.55 -85.83 69.72
C ARG A 223 -33.07 -86.59 70.94
N PRO A 224 -32.90 -87.92 71.02
CA PRO A 224 -33.18 -88.65 72.24
C PRO A 224 -32.13 -88.33 73.32
N ASN A 225 -32.60 -88.14 74.56
CA ASN A 225 -31.75 -88.09 75.75
C ASN A 225 -31.09 -89.45 75.95
N GLY A 226 -29.77 -89.52 75.80
CA GLY A 226 -28.98 -90.72 76.07
C GLY A 226 -27.59 -90.67 75.42
N GLU A 227 -26.57 -90.61 76.28
CA GLU A 227 -25.16 -90.95 76.02
C GLU A 227 -24.34 -90.04 75.08
N GLU A 228 -23.47 -89.23 75.69
CA GLU A 228 -22.32 -88.59 75.05
C GLU A 228 -21.32 -89.64 74.54
N LYS A 229 -21.27 -89.81 73.21
CA LYS A 229 -20.10 -90.36 72.51
C LYS A 229 -19.71 -89.46 71.34
N THR A 230 -18.51 -88.89 71.50
CA THR A 230 -17.54 -88.41 70.51
C THR A 230 -17.95 -88.37 69.03
N ALA A 231 -17.97 -87.18 68.43
CA ALA A 231 -17.54 -86.98 67.04
C ALA A 231 -17.33 -85.48 66.74
N SER A 232 -16.13 -84.97 66.99
CA SER A 232 -15.65 -83.72 66.43
C SER A 232 -15.43 -83.88 64.91
N ARG A 233 -16.48 -83.64 64.11
CA ARG A 233 -16.32 -83.44 62.66
C ARG A 233 -16.02 -81.97 62.37
N THR A 234 -14.76 -81.62 62.48
CA THR A 234 -14.21 -80.38 61.92
C THR A 234 -14.30 -80.46 60.40
N ARG A 235 -15.31 -79.83 59.79
CA ARG A 235 -15.31 -79.54 58.34
C ARG A 235 -14.56 -78.22 58.12
N PRO A 236 -13.57 -78.16 57.22
CA PRO A 236 -12.93 -76.89 56.89
C PRO A 236 -13.89 -75.99 56.10
N PRO A 237 -13.79 -74.65 56.22
CA PRO A 237 -14.57 -73.73 55.42
C PRO A 237 -14.16 -73.82 53.94
N ILE A 238 -15.15 -73.71 53.05
CA ILE A 238 -14.97 -73.64 51.60
C ILE A 238 -14.11 -72.41 51.28
N LYS A 239 -12.92 -72.63 50.72
CA LYS A 239 -12.03 -71.54 50.30
C LYS A 239 -12.67 -70.83 49.10
N ARG A 240 -12.88 -69.52 49.24
CA ARG A 240 -13.33 -68.62 48.17
C ARG A 240 -12.28 -68.67 47.05
N ALA A 241 -12.70 -69.03 45.83
CA ALA A 241 -11.82 -69.00 44.68
C ALA A 241 -11.53 -67.54 44.31
N MET A 242 -10.26 -67.14 44.43
CA MET A 242 -9.66 -65.87 44.01
C MET A 242 -9.75 -64.70 45.03
N GLU A 243 -8.59 -64.13 45.35
CA GLU A 243 -8.39 -63.01 46.27
C GLU A 243 -8.62 -61.67 45.52
N GLN A 244 -9.35 -60.72 46.13
CA GLN A 244 -9.70 -59.43 45.50
C GLN A 244 -8.49 -58.59 45.07
N THR A 245 -7.30 -58.92 45.57
CA THR A 245 -6.01 -58.28 45.25
C THR A 245 -5.55 -58.51 43.81
N GLU A 246 -5.91 -59.62 43.17
CA GLU A 246 -5.50 -59.90 41.77
C GLU A 246 -6.29 -59.07 40.74
N LEU A 247 -7.50 -58.63 41.08
CA LEU A 247 -8.30 -57.72 40.24
C LEU A 247 -7.66 -56.33 40.12
N ARG A 248 -6.90 -55.90 41.13
CA ARG A 248 -6.26 -54.57 41.14
C ARG A 248 -5.02 -54.50 40.23
N ASN A 249 -4.36 -55.63 39.94
CA ASN A 249 -3.14 -55.67 39.13
C ASN A 249 -3.40 -55.50 37.63
N ASN A 250 -4.66 -55.58 37.18
CA ASN A 250 -5.02 -55.46 35.76
C ASN A 250 -5.40 -54.03 35.35
N TYR A 251 -5.24 -53.03 36.23
CA TYR A 251 -5.51 -51.63 35.92
C TYR A 251 -4.21 -50.82 35.89
N ALA A 252 -3.70 -50.55 34.69
CA ALA A 252 -2.61 -49.61 34.47
C ALA A 252 -3.19 -48.24 34.07
N PRO A 253 -3.08 -47.19 34.90
CA PRO A 253 -3.48 -45.85 34.48
C PRO A 253 -2.53 -45.34 33.40
N VAL A 254 -3.11 -44.88 32.28
CA VAL A 254 -2.39 -44.34 31.12
C VAL A 254 -1.50 -43.17 31.54
N LEU A 255 -0.19 -43.29 31.29
CA LEU A 255 0.79 -42.20 31.44
C LEU A 255 0.43 -41.06 30.46
N LYS A 256 0.25 -39.86 31.01
CA LYS A 256 0.05 -38.61 30.25
C LYS A 256 1.20 -38.42 29.25
N ARG A 257 0.87 -38.00 28.01
CA ARG A 257 1.83 -37.58 26.98
C ARG A 257 2.76 -36.48 27.52
N PRO A 258 4.07 -36.51 27.21
CA PRO A 258 4.93 -35.36 27.44
C PRO A 258 4.58 -34.22 26.47
N ALA A 259 4.62 -32.99 26.98
CA ALA A 259 4.47 -31.77 26.22
C ALA A 259 5.65 -31.59 25.26
N ILE A 260 5.36 -31.29 23.99
CA ILE A 260 6.37 -30.94 23.00
C ILE A 260 6.77 -29.49 23.24
N CYS A 261 8.03 -29.27 23.61
CA CYS A 261 8.68 -27.97 23.66
C CYS A 261 9.02 -27.56 22.23
N ASN A 262 8.40 -26.51 21.71
CA ASN A 262 8.82 -25.89 20.45
C ASN A 262 10.00 -24.94 20.74
N SER A 263 11.22 -25.36 20.41
CA SER A 263 12.36 -24.45 20.23
C SER A 263 12.44 -24.05 18.76
N ASN A 264 11.95 -22.84 18.45
CA ASN A 264 12.28 -22.16 17.20
C ASN A 264 13.48 -21.26 17.47
N ASP A 265 14.66 -21.71 17.09
CA ASP A 265 15.83 -20.86 16.90
C ASP A 265 16.61 -21.40 15.69
N ASN A 266 16.46 -20.75 14.53
CA ASN A 266 17.61 -20.45 13.68
C ASN A 266 17.30 -19.32 12.68
N PRO A 267 18.09 -18.24 12.64
CA PRO A 267 18.20 -17.34 11.50
C PRO A 267 19.40 -17.74 10.62
N GLU A 268 19.15 -17.98 9.34
CA GLU A 268 20.13 -17.77 8.25
C GLU A 268 19.54 -16.77 7.25
#